data_AF-A0A0L0C176-F1
#
_entry.id   AF-A0A0L0C176-F1
#
_cell.length_a   1.000
_cell.length_b   1.000
_cell.length_c   1.000
_cell.angle_alpha   90.00
_cell.angle_beta   90.00
_cell.angle_gamma   90.00
#
_symmetry.space_group_name_H-M   'P 1'
#
loop_
_entity.id
_entity.type
_entity.pdbx_description
1 polymer ?
#
loop_
_entity_poly.entity_id
_entity_poly.type
_entity_poly.pdbx_seq_one_letter_code
_entity_poly.pdbx_strand_id
1 'polypeptide(L)'
;AADVIEGGVKVNALPEKVELKINHRISVDSNVAAIRERLEKFTYELAQQFNLGLESEGKTLIERTNNGYFNITAIRPLEPSPVSPSSGLPWDLISGTTQNVYANLPSGPSEKLYIAPFLFPANTDTRHYWNLTRAIYRYNPILAEDSLDIHTVNEPSVAECDADTQEAPKFVSRNAPGYVLSAQSPQKLGIDRVNQTSGYLQTPTGDELFYFFFESRGNPSKDPVLVWLNGGPGCSSLQAILFENGPSNMVNGQLSNNTWSWNNNANVLYIDNP
;
A
#
# COMPACT_ATOMS: atom_id res chain seq x y z
N ALA A 1 14.77 5.53 -16.91
CA ALA A 1 16.06 5.25 -17.60
C ALA A 1 15.91 3.88 -18.28
N ALA A 2 16.81 3.49 -19.17
CA ALA A 2 16.91 2.08 -19.54
C ALA A 2 17.49 1.34 -18.33
N ASP A 3 16.72 0.47 -17.70
CA ASP A 3 17.13 -0.13 -16.43
C ASP A 3 17.92 -1.42 -16.64
N VAL A 4 17.67 -2.12 -17.75
CA VAL A 4 18.43 -3.32 -18.15
C VAL A 4 18.53 -3.39 -19.68
N ILE A 5 19.72 -3.70 -20.19
CA ILE A 5 19.99 -3.99 -21.60
C ILE A 5 20.71 -5.34 -21.68
N GLU A 6 20.15 -6.28 -22.44
CA GLU A 6 20.71 -7.62 -22.65
C GLU A 6 20.80 -7.91 -24.16
N GLY A 7 21.93 -8.44 -24.63
CA GLY A 7 22.08 -8.83 -26.03
C GLY A 7 23.47 -9.35 -26.37
N GLY A 8 23.53 -10.22 -27.40
CA GLY A 8 24.77 -10.78 -27.92
C GLY A 8 25.24 -12.04 -27.17
N VAL A 9 26.04 -12.86 -27.86
CA VAL A 9 26.57 -14.13 -27.33
C VAL A 9 28.11 -14.15 -27.36
N LYS A 10 28.72 -13.47 -28.34
CA LYS A 10 30.17 -13.39 -28.52
C LYS A 10 30.56 -11.96 -28.85
N VAL A 11 31.73 -11.54 -28.38
CA VAL A 11 32.27 -10.18 -28.61
C VAL A 11 32.51 -9.87 -30.10
N ASN A 12 32.67 -10.91 -30.92
CA ASN A 12 32.97 -10.79 -32.35
C ASN A 12 31.79 -11.14 -33.26
N ALA A 13 30.56 -11.17 -32.73
CA ALA A 13 29.35 -11.41 -33.49
C ALA A 13 28.29 -10.34 -33.18
N LEU A 14 27.54 -9.91 -34.20
CA LEU A 14 26.41 -9.02 -33.99
C LEU A 14 25.30 -9.75 -33.22
N PRO A 15 24.61 -9.08 -32.29
CA PRO A 15 23.52 -9.68 -31.52
C PRO A 15 22.30 -9.97 -32.41
N GLU A 16 21.80 -11.20 -32.36
CA GLU A 16 20.56 -11.59 -33.07
C GLU A 16 19.29 -11.05 -32.40
N LYS A 17 19.34 -10.89 -31.07
CA LYS A 17 18.28 -10.29 -30.25
C LYS A 17 18.90 -9.38 -29.21
N VAL A 18 18.29 -8.20 -29.04
CA VAL A 18 18.56 -7.27 -27.94
C VAL A 18 17.26 -7.04 -27.20
N GLU A 19 17.30 -7.11 -25.88
CA GLU A 19 16.18 -6.85 -24.99
C GLU A 19 16.49 -5.61 -24.14
N LEU A 20 15.56 -4.66 -24.15
CA LEU A 20 15.64 -3.41 -23.41
C LEU A 20 14.46 -3.37 -22.44
N LYS A 21 14.74 -3.35 -21.13
CA LYS A 21 13.72 -3.22 -20.08
C LYS A 21 13.74 -1.79 -19.54
N ILE A 22 12.58 -1.14 -19.58
CA ILE A 22 12.39 0.25 -19.14
C ILE A 22 11.27 0.27 -18.11
N ASN A 23 11.57 0.73 -16.90
CA ASN A 23 10.60 1.01 -15.86
C ASN A 23 10.15 2.46 -15.96
N HIS A 24 8.86 2.68 -16.21
CA HIS A 24 8.25 3.98 -16.18
C HIS A 24 7.42 4.16 -14.91
N ARG A 25 7.69 5.24 -14.17
CA ARG A 25 6.73 5.79 -13.20
C ARG A 25 5.79 6.72 -13.97
N ILE A 26 4.49 6.44 -13.90
CA ILE A 26 3.46 7.17 -14.63
C ILE A 26 2.84 8.19 -13.68
N SER A 27 2.78 9.45 -14.11
CA SER A 27 2.16 10.52 -13.35
C SER A 27 0.64 10.38 -13.32
N VAL A 28 -0.01 10.92 -12.30
CA VAL A 28 -1.47 10.78 -12.08
C VAL A 28 -2.34 11.44 -13.16
N ASP A 29 -1.76 12.33 -13.96
CA ASP A 29 -2.37 13.00 -15.12
C ASP A 29 -2.09 12.27 -16.45
N SER A 30 -1.39 11.14 -16.41
CA SER A 30 -1.06 10.30 -17.56
C SER A 30 -1.63 8.89 -17.39
N ASN A 31 -1.30 7.99 -18.31
CA ASN A 31 -1.73 6.60 -18.29
C ASN A 31 -0.77 5.71 -19.08
N VAL A 32 -0.95 4.39 -18.97
CA VAL A 32 -0.11 3.41 -19.68
C VAL A 32 -0.13 3.63 -21.19
N ALA A 33 -1.29 3.95 -21.76
CA ALA A 33 -1.44 4.16 -23.19
C ALA A 33 -0.61 5.36 -23.69
N ALA A 34 -0.60 6.47 -22.97
CA ALA A 34 0.17 7.66 -23.33
C ALA A 34 1.69 7.39 -23.33
N ILE A 35 2.19 6.58 -22.38
CA ILE A 35 3.60 6.16 -22.37
C ILE A 35 3.90 5.27 -23.57
N ARG A 36 3.02 4.30 -23.85
CA ARG A 36 3.17 3.40 -25.00
C ARG A 36 3.18 4.17 -26.32
N GLU A 37 2.23 5.07 -26.54
CA GLU A 37 2.16 5.90 -27.75
C GLU A 37 3.42 6.75 -27.94
N ARG A 38 3.99 7.26 -26.86
CA ARG A 38 5.26 8.00 -26.90
C ARG A 38 6.43 7.11 -27.33
N LEU A 39 6.51 5.88 -26.81
CA LEU A 39 7.53 4.90 -27.19
C LEU A 39 7.35 4.47 -28.64
N GLU A 40 6.11 4.17 -29.06
CA GLU A 40 5.77 3.83 -30.44
C GLU A 40 6.22 4.92 -31.39
N LYS A 41 5.94 6.20 -31.09
CA LYS A 41 6.38 7.33 -31.93
C LYS A 41 7.90 7.36 -32.11
N PHE A 42 8.65 7.26 -31.01
CA PHE A 42 10.11 7.28 -31.07
C PHE A 42 10.68 6.08 -31.84
N THR A 43 10.17 4.88 -31.56
CA THR A 43 10.63 3.66 -32.23
C THR A 43 10.21 3.61 -33.70
N TYR A 44 9.09 4.22 -34.07
CA TYR A 44 8.63 4.33 -35.45
C TYR A 44 9.62 5.12 -36.32
N GLU A 45 10.12 6.27 -35.82
CA GLU A 45 11.14 7.07 -36.52
C GLU A 45 12.43 6.28 -36.74
N LEU A 46 12.88 5.53 -35.73
CA LEU A 46 14.05 4.65 -35.83
C LEU A 46 13.82 3.47 -36.79
N ALA A 47 12.64 2.85 -36.73
CA ALA A 47 12.30 1.72 -37.59
C ALA A 47 12.34 2.13 -39.08
N GLN A 48 11.84 3.32 -39.41
CA GLN A 48 11.96 3.87 -40.76
C GLN A 48 13.41 4.14 -41.15
N GLN A 49 14.19 4.77 -40.27
CA GLN A 49 15.59 5.11 -40.53
C GLN A 49 16.45 3.88 -40.83
N PHE A 50 16.24 2.77 -40.12
CA PHE A 50 17.04 1.55 -40.24
C PHE A 50 16.38 0.46 -41.10
N ASN A 51 15.24 0.76 -41.73
CA ASN A 51 14.45 -0.20 -42.51
C ASN A 51 14.13 -1.47 -41.70
N LEU A 52 13.57 -1.29 -40.51
CA LEU A 52 13.14 -2.35 -39.58
C LEU A 52 11.61 -2.37 -39.49
N GLY A 53 11.04 -3.52 -39.13
CA GLY A 53 9.64 -3.61 -38.73
C GLY A 53 9.38 -3.03 -37.35
N LEU A 54 8.09 -2.86 -37.00
CA LEU A 54 7.65 -2.44 -35.68
C LEU A 54 6.33 -3.12 -35.32
N GLU A 55 6.34 -3.85 -34.21
CA GLU A 55 5.17 -4.39 -33.54
C GLU A 55 5.03 -3.77 -32.15
N SER A 56 3.79 -3.54 -31.72
CA SER A 56 3.48 -3.04 -30.37
C SER A 56 2.22 -3.71 -29.86
N GLU A 57 2.28 -4.32 -28.66
CA GLU A 57 1.16 -5.05 -28.05
C GLU A 57 0.51 -6.09 -28.99
N GLY A 58 1.34 -6.77 -29.80
CA GLY A 58 0.88 -7.75 -30.80
C GLY A 58 0.26 -7.16 -32.07
N LYS A 59 0.22 -5.83 -32.22
CA LYS A 59 -0.23 -5.14 -33.43
C LYS A 59 0.96 -4.74 -34.31
N THR A 60 0.91 -5.10 -35.58
CA THR A 60 1.87 -4.61 -36.59
C THR A 60 1.62 -3.15 -36.92
N LEU A 61 2.66 -2.31 -36.76
CA LEU A 61 2.67 -0.90 -37.14
C LEU A 61 3.52 -0.67 -38.40
N ILE A 62 4.62 -1.43 -38.55
CA ILE A 62 5.45 -1.51 -39.76
C ILE A 62 5.75 -2.99 -40.00
N GLU A 63 5.51 -3.47 -41.23
CA GLU A 63 5.81 -4.85 -41.60
C GLU A 63 7.27 -5.22 -41.35
N ARG A 64 7.51 -6.46 -40.93
CA ARG A 64 8.87 -6.95 -40.68
C ARG A 64 9.69 -6.92 -41.96
N THR A 65 10.98 -6.63 -41.81
CA THR A 65 11.94 -6.64 -42.92
C THR A 65 13.01 -7.69 -42.69
N ASN A 66 13.85 -7.92 -43.70
CA ASN A 66 15.02 -8.79 -43.57
C ASN A 66 16.09 -8.21 -42.61
N ASN A 67 16.01 -6.93 -42.25
CA ASN A 67 16.93 -6.30 -41.31
C ASN A 67 16.49 -6.52 -39.84
N GLY A 68 15.26 -7.01 -39.61
CA GLY A 68 14.70 -7.24 -38.29
C GLY A 68 13.50 -6.35 -37.98
N TYR A 69 13.15 -6.27 -36.70
CA TYR A 69 12.00 -5.49 -36.21
C TYR A 69 12.16 -5.13 -34.74
N PHE A 70 11.50 -4.06 -34.32
CA PHE A 70 11.25 -3.76 -32.92
C PHE A 70 9.95 -4.40 -32.45
N ASN A 71 9.92 -4.86 -31.20
CA ASN A 71 8.70 -5.31 -30.53
C ASN A 71 8.58 -4.60 -29.19
N ILE A 72 7.49 -3.85 -29.01
CA ILE A 72 7.17 -3.15 -27.77
C ILE A 72 6.08 -3.94 -27.04
N THR A 73 6.35 -4.32 -25.79
CA THR A 73 5.37 -5.01 -24.94
C THR A 73 5.48 -4.53 -23.51
N ALA A 74 4.35 -4.17 -22.91
CA ALA A 74 4.24 -3.78 -21.52
C ALA A 74 4.27 -5.01 -20.62
N ILE A 75 5.25 -5.05 -19.72
CA ILE A 75 5.35 -6.12 -18.72
C ILE A 75 4.65 -5.65 -17.45
N ARG A 76 3.52 -6.30 -17.11
CA ARG A 76 2.68 -5.97 -15.94
C ARG A 76 2.28 -4.48 -15.88
N PRO A 77 1.63 -3.95 -16.93
CA PRO A 77 1.17 -2.55 -16.94
C PRO A 77 0.26 -2.28 -15.74
N LEU A 78 0.40 -1.08 -15.16
CA LEU A 78 -0.43 -0.62 -14.07
C LEU A 78 -0.71 0.87 -14.25
N GLU A 79 -1.98 1.24 -14.22
CA GLU A 79 -2.39 2.64 -14.25
C GLU A 79 -2.00 3.36 -12.96
N PRO A 80 -1.79 4.69 -13.00
CA PRO A 80 -1.57 5.48 -11.80
C PRO A 80 -2.67 5.23 -10.76
N SER A 81 -2.27 5.19 -9.49
CA SER A 81 -3.23 5.09 -8.40
C SER A 81 -4.23 6.25 -8.47
N PRO A 82 -5.52 5.98 -8.25
CA PRO A 82 -6.44 6.96 -7.70
C PRO A 82 -5.79 7.94 -6.71
N VAL A 83 -6.01 9.23 -6.90
CA VAL A 83 -5.67 10.25 -5.89
C VAL A 83 -6.73 10.18 -4.79
N SER A 84 -6.27 9.95 -3.57
CA SER A 84 -7.12 9.96 -2.37
C SER A 84 -7.55 11.39 -2.02
N PRO A 85 -8.77 11.60 -1.51
CA PRO A 85 -9.23 12.93 -1.11
C PRO A 85 -8.31 13.55 -0.06
N SER A 86 -7.99 14.83 -0.20
CA SER A 86 -7.26 15.61 0.82
C SER A 86 -8.20 16.57 1.57
N SER A 87 -9.48 16.21 1.66
CA SER A 87 -10.53 16.93 2.37
C SER A 87 -11.71 16.01 2.66
N GLY A 88 -12.54 16.43 3.62
CA GLY A 88 -13.72 15.69 4.04
C GLY A 88 -13.40 14.63 5.09
N LEU A 89 -14.45 14.00 5.61
CA LEU A 89 -14.40 13.20 6.85
C LEU A 89 -13.19 12.25 6.97
N PRO A 90 -12.83 11.42 5.95
CA PRO A 90 -11.69 10.51 6.08
C PRO A 90 -10.35 11.24 6.25
N TRP A 91 -10.13 12.32 5.50
CA TRP A 91 -8.93 13.13 5.60
C TRP A 91 -8.89 13.94 6.89
N ASP A 92 -10.02 14.56 7.26
CA ASP A 92 -10.14 15.40 8.44
C ASP A 92 -9.90 14.58 9.72
N LEU A 93 -10.36 13.32 9.75
CA LEU A 93 -10.12 12.40 10.84
C LEU A 93 -8.63 12.07 11.00
N ILE A 94 -7.95 11.67 9.91
CA ILE A 94 -6.52 11.28 9.96
C ILE A 94 -5.64 12.50 10.27
N SER A 95 -5.85 13.61 9.57
CA SER A 95 -5.06 14.83 9.75
C SER A 95 -5.29 15.45 11.14
N GLY A 96 -6.55 15.56 11.57
CA GLY A 96 -6.89 16.10 12.90
C GLY A 96 -6.40 15.22 14.05
N THR A 97 -6.53 13.90 13.94
CA THR A 97 -5.99 12.96 14.95
C THR A 97 -4.48 13.08 15.03
N THR A 98 -3.78 13.13 13.89
CA THR A 98 -2.32 13.28 13.85
C THR A 98 -1.88 14.60 14.48
N GLN A 99 -2.51 15.72 14.12
CA GLN A 99 -2.22 17.03 14.71
C GLN A 99 -2.39 17.01 16.22
N ASN A 100 -3.48 16.42 16.69
CA ASN A 100 -3.77 16.33 18.11
C ASN A 100 -2.73 15.46 18.84
N VAL A 101 -2.29 14.34 18.27
CA VAL A 101 -1.23 13.52 18.85
C VAL A 101 0.06 14.33 18.99
N TYR A 102 0.58 14.89 17.90
CA TYR A 102 1.86 15.60 17.90
C TYR A 102 1.86 16.84 18.79
N ALA A 103 0.76 17.60 18.82
CA ALA A 103 0.64 18.78 19.67
C ALA A 103 0.68 18.44 21.17
N ASN A 104 0.42 17.19 21.55
CA ASN A 104 0.39 16.74 22.95
C ASN A 104 1.55 15.80 23.31
N LEU A 105 2.46 15.51 22.38
CA LEU A 105 3.67 14.75 22.71
C LEU A 105 4.61 15.63 23.56
N PRO A 106 5.28 15.09 24.60
CA PRO A 106 6.27 15.83 25.38
C PRO A 106 7.42 16.39 24.53
N SER A 107 7.76 15.70 23.45
CA SER A 107 8.74 16.10 22.42
C SER A 107 8.08 16.69 21.17
N GLY A 108 6.80 17.05 21.25
CA GLY A 108 6.05 17.59 20.13
C GLY A 108 6.52 18.99 19.73
N PRO A 109 6.23 19.43 18.50
CA PRO A 109 6.56 20.77 18.06
C PRO A 109 5.80 21.83 18.88
N SER A 110 6.48 22.91 19.25
CA SER A 110 5.86 24.07 19.92
C SER A 110 5.03 24.94 18.97
N GLU A 111 5.26 24.81 17.67
CA GLU A 111 4.57 25.53 16.61
C GLU A 111 3.35 24.77 16.08
N LYS A 112 2.47 25.49 15.39
CA LYS A 112 1.27 24.90 14.79
C LYS A 112 1.66 23.92 13.68
N LEU A 113 1.29 22.65 13.86
CA LEU A 113 1.50 21.60 12.87
C LEU A 113 0.50 21.70 11.72
N TYR A 114 0.99 21.58 10.49
CA TYR A 114 0.17 21.44 9.28
C TYR A 114 0.41 20.06 8.67
N ILE A 115 -0.67 19.36 8.33
CA ILE A 115 -0.60 18.07 7.63
C ILE A 115 -0.82 18.34 6.15
N ALA A 116 0.15 17.94 5.33
CA ALA A 116 0.06 18.03 3.89
C ALA A 116 0.08 16.61 3.27
N PRO A 117 -0.78 16.33 2.27
CA PRO A 117 -0.69 15.08 1.54
C PRO A 117 0.57 15.03 0.68
N PHE A 118 1.13 13.83 0.52
CA PHE A 118 2.27 13.57 -0.35
C PHE A 118 1.94 12.47 -1.36
N LEU A 119 2.33 12.66 -2.63
CA LEU A 119 2.21 11.64 -3.66
C LEU A 119 3.46 10.76 -3.67
N PHE A 120 3.32 9.54 -3.16
CA PHE A 120 4.41 8.58 -3.13
C PHE A 120 4.56 7.86 -4.49
N PRO A 121 5.74 7.88 -5.13
CA PRO A 121 5.92 7.39 -6.51
C PRO A 121 6.02 5.87 -6.64
N ALA A 122 6.18 5.12 -5.55
CA ALA A 122 6.29 3.67 -5.62
C ALA A 122 4.92 2.98 -5.50
N ASN A 123 4.73 1.97 -6.34
CA ASN A 123 3.58 1.09 -6.29
C ASN A 123 3.67 0.22 -5.03
N THR A 124 2.52 0.03 -4.39
CA THR A 124 2.38 -0.76 -3.16
C THR A 124 1.11 -1.61 -3.25
N ASP A 125 0.81 -2.35 -2.18
CA ASP A 125 -0.37 -3.23 -2.10
C ASP A 125 -1.70 -2.47 -2.22
N THR A 126 -1.67 -1.12 -2.16
CA THR A 126 -2.84 -0.25 -2.36
C THR A 126 -3.61 -0.56 -3.65
N ARG A 127 -2.94 -1.06 -4.70
CA ARG A 127 -3.57 -1.50 -5.95
C ARG A 127 -4.66 -2.54 -5.78
N HIS A 128 -4.62 -3.33 -4.70
CA HIS A 128 -5.62 -4.36 -4.41
C HIS A 128 -6.86 -3.79 -3.71
N TYR A 129 -6.79 -2.54 -3.24
CA TYR A 129 -7.85 -1.91 -2.44
C TYR A 129 -8.58 -0.77 -3.18
N TRP A 130 -8.13 -0.39 -4.39
CA TRP A 130 -8.72 0.72 -5.15
C TRP A 130 -10.23 0.59 -5.42
N ASN A 131 -10.74 -0.65 -5.49
CA ASN A 131 -12.17 -0.91 -5.67
C ASN A 131 -12.98 -0.91 -4.35
N LEU A 132 -12.31 -0.90 -3.19
CA LEU A 132 -12.98 -0.90 -1.88
C LEU A 132 -13.39 0.50 -1.45
N THR A 133 -12.48 1.48 -1.62
CA THR A 133 -12.73 2.87 -1.22
C THR A 133 -11.79 3.82 -1.95
N ARG A 134 -12.20 5.10 -2.02
CA ARG A 134 -11.35 6.20 -2.51
C ARG A 134 -10.47 6.79 -1.41
N ALA A 135 -10.76 6.49 -0.14
CA ALA A 135 -10.05 6.99 1.02
C ALA A 135 -8.94 6.01 1.44
N ILE A 136 -7.87 5.93 0.63
CA ILE A 136 -6.72 5.04 0.89
C ILE A 136 -5.50 5.91 1.18
N TYR A 137 -4.97 5.85 2.39
CA TYR A 137 -3.84 6.68 2.79
C TYR A 137 -2.68 5.79 3.22
N ARG A 138 -1.49 6.06 2.66
CA ARG A 138 -0.26 5.56 3.26
C ARG A 138 0.11 6.53 4.37
N TYR A 139 0.06 6.03 5.59
CA TYR A 139 0.25 6.83 6.78
C TYR A 139 1.62 6.56 7.38
N ASN A 140 2.49 7.55 7.33
CA ASN A 140 3.71 7.59 8.11
C ASN A 140 3.94 9.06 8.50
N PRO A 141 3.56 9.46 9.73
CA PRO A 141 3.75 10.83 10.16
C PRO A 141 5.24 11.02 10.48
N ILE A 142 5.97 11.62 9.55
CA ILE A 142 7.37 12.01 9.75
C ILE A 142 7.39 13.54 9.76
N LEU A 143 8.07 14.14 10.75
CA LEU A 143 8.36 15.58 10.68
C LEU A 143 9.38 15.79 9.56
N ALA A 144 9.24 16.86 8.77
CA ALA A 144 10.09 17.07 7.59
C ALA A 144 11.60 17.05 7.90
N GLU A 145 11.98 17.39 9.13
CA GLU A 145 13.34 17.36 9.67
C GLU A 145 13.88 15.95 10.00
N ASP A 146 12.99 14.96 10.18
CA ASP A 146 13.33 13.58 10.54
C ASP A 146 13.41 12.63 9.33
N SER A 147 13.20 13.14 8.12
CA SER A 147 13.20 12.35 6.87
C SER A 147 14.62 12.03 6.40
N LEU A 148 15.29 11.08 7.03
CA LEU A 148 16.57 10.54 6.55
C LEU A 148 16.50 9.02 6.32
N ASP A 149 17.06 8.60 5.18
CA ASP A 149 17.53 7.23 4.90
C ASP A 149 16.51 6.08 4.74
N ILE A 150 15.31 6.35 4.22
CA ILE A 150 14.37 5.29 3.79
C ILE A 150 15.03 4.41 2.70
N HIS A 151 15.06 3.08 2.88
CA HIS A 151 15.69 2.09 1.99
C HIS A 151 17.24 2.06 1.93
N THR A 152 17.95 2.51 2.98
CA THR A 152 19.40 2.26 3.12
C THR A 152 19.70 1.24 4.21
N VAL A 153 20.96 0.81 4.33
CA VAL A 153 21.40 -0.17 5.35
C VAL A 153 21.16 0.27 6.81
N ASN A 154 20.83 1.55 7.04
CA ASN A 154 20.56 2.12 8.35
C ASN A 154 19.15 2.71 8.43
N GLU A 155 18.15 2.10 7.79
CA GLU A 155 16.75 2.48 8.00
C GLU A 155 16.36 2.17 9.45
N PRO A 156 16.02 3.18 10.29
CA PRO A 156 15.58 2.92 11.65
C PRO A 156 14.17 2.36 11.61
N SER A 157 14.01 1.04 11.76
CA SER A 157 12.72 0.43 12.07
C SER A 157 12.64 0.13 13.57
N VAL A 158 11.54 0.55 14.19
CA VAL A 158 11.23 0.21 15.58
C VAL A 158 10.17 -0.89 15.52
N ALA A 159 10.58 -2.08 15.95
CA ALA A 159 9.82 -3.32 16.07
C ALA A 159 9.85 -4.28 14.87
N GLU A 160 10.29 -5.49 15.16
CA GLU A 160 10.27 -6.70 14.33
C GLU A 160 9.29 -7.67 15.03
N CYS A 161 8.41 -8.37 14.29
CA CYS A 161 7.36 -9.22 14.87
C CYS A 161 7.20 -10.53 14.10
N ASP A 162 7.01 -11.62 14.84
CA ASP A 162 6.83 -12.99 14.36
C ASP A 162 5.80 -13.68 15.28
N ALA A 163 4.68 -14.20 14.76
CA ALA A 163 3.73 -15.00 15.55
C ALA A 163 2.72 -15.81 14.71
N ASP A 164 2.45 -17.04 15.16
CA ASP A 164 1.59 -18.06 14.54
C ASP A 164 0.50 -18.56 15.54
N THR A 165 -0.57 -19.21 15.02
CA THR A 165 -1.59 -20.13 15.63
C THR A 165 -3.09 -19.74 15.82
N GLN A 166 -3.92 -20.38 14.97
CA GLN A 166 -5.24 -21.11 15.01
C GLN A 166 -6.49 -20.85 15.91
N GLU A 167 -7.62 -20.61 15.20
CA GLU A 167 -9.03 -21.16 15.15
C GLU A 167 -10.26 -20.88 16.11
N ALA A 168 -11.45 -20.85 15.44
CA ALA A 168 -12.92 -20.85 15.80
C ALA A 168 -13.65 -19.49 16.03
N PRO A 169 -15.02 -19.32 15.99
CA PRO A 169 -16.12 -19.76 15.11
C PRO A 169 -16.90 -18.59 14.40
N LYS A 170 -18.04 -18.85 13.73
CA LYS A 170 -18.57 -18.26 12.45
C LYS A 170 -19.64 -17.14 12.52
N PHE A 171 -19.58 -16.14 11.61
CA PHE A 171 -20.69 -15.23 11.18
C PHE A 171 -20.56 -14.74 9.69
N VAL A 172 -21.60 -14.11 9.10
CA VAL A 172 -21.72 -13.77 7.64
C VAL A 172 -22.13 -12.29 7.38
N SER A 173 -21.52 -11.62 6.37
CA SER A 173 -21.83 -10.25 5.90
C SER A 173 -22.40 -10.22 4.45
N ARG A 174 -23.22 -9.21 4.11
CA ARG A 174 -23.98 -9.10 2.83
C ARG A 174 -23.28 -8.42 1.65
N ASN A 175 -22.17 -7.70 1.85
CA ASN A 175 -21.54 -6.86 0.81
C ASN A 175 -20.20 -7.39 0.25
N ALA A 176 -19.75 -8.56 0.71
CA ALA A 176 -18.56 -9.25 0.22
C ALA A 176 -18.89 -10.74 0.00
N PRO A 177 -19.59 -11.10 -1.09
CA PRO A 177 -19.96 -12.49 -1.34
C PRO A 177 -18.69 -13.33 -1.54
N GLY A 178 -18.46 -14.30 -0.64
CA GLY A 178 -17.33 -15.23 -0.70
C GLY A 178 -16.36 -15.15 0.48
N TYR A 179 -16.41 -14.10 1.31
CA TYR A 179 -15.59 -14.00 2.51
C TYR A 179 -16.34 -14.55 3.74
N VAL A 180 -15.71 -15.45 4.48
CA VAL A 180 -16.25 -16.03 5.73
C VAL A 180 -15.44 -15.48 6.91
N LEU A 181 -16.12 -14.91 7.90
CA LEU A 181 -15.50 -14.30 9.09
C LEU A 181 -15.67 -15.22 10.30
N SER A 182 -14.58 -15.55 11.00
CA SER A 182 -14.64 -16.10 12.35
C SER A 182 -14.41 -15.00 13.38
N ALA A 183 -15.23 -14.92 14.44
CA ALA A 183 -15.14 -13.88 15.46
C ALA A 183 -15.10 -14.47 16.87
N GLN A 184 -14.04 -14.13 17.61
CA GLN A 184 -13.80 -14.41 19.01
C GLN A 184 -13.80 -13.11 19.80
N SER A 185 -13.95 -13.24 21.12
CA SER A 185 -13.99 -12.13 22.07
C SER A 185 -12.62 -12.04 22.79
N PRO A 186 -11.68 -11.16 22.38
CA PRO A 186 -10.37 -11.04 23.02
C PRO A 186 -10.39 -10.28 24.37
N GLN A 187 -11.55 -10.03 24.98
CA GLN A 187 -11.75 -9.22 26.20
C GLN A 187 -10.86 -9.65 27.37
N LYS A 188 -10.55 -10.95 27.47
CA LYS A 188 -9.64 -11.48 28.49
C LYS A 188 -8.19 -10.97 28.35
N LEU A 189 -7.78 -10.52 27.17
CA LEU A 189 -6.47 -9.94 26.93
C LEU A 189 -6.32 -8.55 27.56
N GLY A 190 -7.42 -7.87 27.89
CA GLY A 190 -7.38 -6.55 28.53
C GLY A 190 -6.88 -5.41 27.65
N ILE A 191 -6.85 -5.59 26.32
CA ILE A 191 -6.37 -4.60 25.34
C ILE A 191 -7.25 -3.33 25.37
N ASP A 192 -8.57 -3.47 25.44
CA ASP A 192 -9.50 -2.38 25.69
C ASP A 192 -10.72 -2.87 26.47
N ARG A 193 -11.53 -1.92 26.95
CA ARG A 193 -12.81 -2.14 27.63
C ARG A 193 -14.01 -2.07 26.69
N VAL A 194 -13.81 -1.63 25.45
CA VAL A 194 -14.86 -1.61 24.42
C VAL A 194 -15.19 -3.04 23.96
N ASN A 195 -16.28 -3.18 23.20
CA ASN A 195 -16.50 -4.39 22.45
C ASN A 195 -15.37 -4.56 21.44
N GLN A 196 -14.74 -5.71 21.50
CA GLN A 196 -13.67 -6.11 20.62
C GLN A 196 -13.91 -7.51 20.11
N THR A 197 -13.51 -7.76 18.88
CA THR A 197 -13.57 -9.07 18.25
C THR A 197 -12.27 -9.37 17.52
N SER A 198 -11.91 -10.64 17.37
CA SER A 198 -10.76 -11.06 16.56
C SER A 198 -11.03 -12.37 15.85
N GLY A 199 -10.32 -12.66 14.77
CA GLY A 199 -10.39 -13.96 14.11
C GLY A 199 -9.95 -13.91 12.66
N TYR A 200 -10.51 -14.74 11.78
CA TYR A 200 -10.01 -14.95 10.43
C TYR A 200 -11.03 -14.53 9.36
N LEU A 201 -10.52 -13.91 8.30
CA LEU A 201 -11.21 -13.57 7.06
C LEU A 201 -10.75 -14.56 5.97
N GLN A 202 -11.62 -15.48 5.57
CA GLN A 202 -11.32 -16.35 4.44
C GLN A 202 -11.42 -15.59 3.11
N THR A 203 -10.39 -15.71 2.29
CA THR A 203 -10.37 -15.18 0.93
C THR A 203 -11.09 -16.13 -0.03
N PRO A 204 -11.53 -15.65 -1.21
CA PRO A 204 -12.10 -16.52 -2.24
C PRO A 204 -11.15 -17.62 -2.74
N THR A 205 -9.85 -17.51 -2.49
CA THR A 205 -8.83 -18.50 -2.84
C THR A 205 -8.62 -19.56 -1.75
N GLY A 206 -9.27 -19.42 -0.59
CA GLY A 206 -9.18 -20.34 0.54
C GLY A 206 -8.10 -20.00 1.56
N ASP A 207 -7.42 -18.86 1.40
CA ASP A 207 -6.45 -18.34 2.37
C ASP A 207 -7.18 -17.64 3.52
N GLU A 208 -6.51 -17.45 4.66
CA GLU A 208 -7.09 -16.81 5.84
C GLU A 208 -6.26 -15.60 6.28
N LEU A 209 -6.91 -14.45 6.49
CA LEU A 209 -6.28 -13.25 7.06
C LEU A 209 -6.76 -13.06 8.50
N PHE A 210 -5.85 -12.92 9.45
CA PHE A 210 -6.22 -12.66 10.83
C PHE A 210 -6.60 -11.19 11.04
N TYR A 211 -7.51 -10.90 11.96
CA TYR A 211 -7.95 -9.54 12.27
C TYR A 211 -8.21 -9.33 13.76
N PHE A 212 -8.10 -8.07 14.18
CA PHE A 212 -8.73 -7.54 15.39
C PHE A 212 -9.64 -6.37 15.02
N PHE A 213 -10.77 -6.28 15.69
CA PHE A 213 -11.72 -5.19 15.57
C PHE A 213 -12.00 -4.62 16.96
N PHE A 214 -11.94 -3.30 17.07
CA PHE A 214 -12.29 -2.57 18.28
C PHE A 214 -13.36 -1.55 17.94
N GLU A 215 -14.46 -1.56 18.68
CA GLU A 215 -15.49 -0.54 18.56
C GLU A 215 -14.94 0.84 18.96
N SER A 216 -15.59 1.88 18.43
CA SER A 216 -15.30 3.24 18.86
C SER A 216 -15.61 3.44 20.35
N ARG A 217 -14.72 4.11 21.08
CA ARG A 217 -14.99 4.58 22.45
C ARG A 217 -16.00 5.74 22.47
N GLY A 218 -16.24 6.38 21.32
CA GLY A 218 -17.24 7.42 21.12
C GLY A 218 -18.63 6.82 20.88
N ASN A 219 -19.08 6.82 19.62
CA ASN A 219 -20.36 6.26 19.22
C ASN A 219 -20.16 5.17 18.13
N PRO A 220 -19.98 3.89 18.51
CA PRO A 220 -19.74 2.80 17.57
C PRO A 220 -20.73 2.73 16.41
N SER A 221 -22.00 3.08 16.65
CA SER A 221 -23.07 3.00 15.64
C SER A 221 -23.05 4.12 14.61
N LYS A 222 -22.34 5.23 14.88
CA LYS A 222 -22.28 6.41 14.01
C LYS A 222 -20.88 6.73 13.51
N ASP A 223 -19.87 6.32 14.26
CA ASP A 223 -18.48 6.60 13.96
C ASP A 223 -18.02 5.76 12.76
N PRO A 224 -17.10 6.29 11.94
CA PRO A 224 -16.64 5.61 10.73
C PRO A 224 -15.92 4.30 11.05
N VAL A 225 -15.86 3.42 10.06
CA VAL A 225 -14.99 2.24 10.09
C VAL A 225 -13.67 2.59 9.41
N LEU A 226 -12.57 2.40 10.14
CA LEU A 226 -11.22 2.52 9.64
C LEU A 226 -10.61 1.13 9.49
N VAL A 227 -10.09 0.82 8.31
CA VAL A 227 -9.32 -0.41 8.08
C VAL A 227 -7.84 -0.05 8.14
N TRP A 228 -7.10 -0.74 8.98
CA TRP A 228 -5.67 -0.56 9.18
C TRP A 228 -4.90 -1.81 8.77
N LEU A 229 -3.83 -1.60 8.01
CA LEU A 229 -2.90 -2.61 7.53
C LEU A 229 -1.50 -2.08 7.83
N ASN A 230 -0.71 -2.83 8.59
CA ASN A 230 0.68 -2.44 8.82
C ASN A 230 1.49 -2.60 7.53
N GLY A 231 2.44 -1.68 7.32
CA GLY A 231 3.38 -1.75 6.22
C GLY A 231 4.67 -2.47 6.63
N GLY A 232 5.31 -3.13 5.67
CA GLY A 232 6.54 -3.90 5.90
C GLY A 232 6.31 -5.39 5.69
N PRO A 233 7.21 -6.11 4.98
CA PRO A 233 7.07 -7.55 4.81
C PRO A 233 7.04 -8.28 6.16
N GLY A 234 5.97 -9.03 6.43
CA GLY A 234 5.82 -9.82 7.66
C GLY A 234 5.37 -9.03 8.91
N CYS A 235 5.12 -7.73 8.82
CA CYS A 235 4.66 -6.95 9.98
C CYS A 235 3.18 -7.22 10.29
N SER A 236 2.90 -7.75 11.48
CA SER A 236 1.53 -7.91 11.98
C SER A 236 0.90 -6.57 12.37
N SER A 237 -0.41 -6.43 12.18
CA SER A 237 -1.17 -5.30 12.71
C SER A 237 -1.34 -5.32 14.22
N LEU A 238 -0.92 -6.39 14.90
CA LEU A 238 -0.70 -6.38 16.34
C LEU A 238 0.33 -5.30 16.76
N GLN A 239 1.28 -4.98 15.89
CA GLN A 239 2.21 -3.87 16.12
C GLN A 239 1.45 -2.56 16.31
N ALA A 240 0.53 -2.24 15.39
CA ALA A 240 -0.25 -1.02 15.51
C ALA A 240 -1.14 -1.01 16.76
N ILE A 241 -1.72 -2.16 17.09
CA ILE A 241 -2.59 -2.35 18.26
C ILE A 241 -1.86 -2.03 19.58
N LEU A 242 -0.56 -2.33 19.67
CA LEU A 242 0.21 -2.32 20.92
C LEU A 242 1.32 -1.26 21.00
N PHE A 243 1.73 -0.67 19.87
CA PHE A 243 2.88 0.23 19.82
C PHE A 243 2.64 1.50 19.00
N GLU A 244 1.53 1.60 18.27
CA GLU A 244 1.26 2.77 17.41
C GLU A 244 -0.07 3.45 17.79
N ASN A 245 -1.13 3.18 17.02
CA ASN A 245 -2.41 3.90 17.10
C ASN A 245 -3.51 3.10 17.81
N GLY A 246 -3.17 1.90 18.29
CA GLY A 246 -4.09 0.97 18.91
C GLY A 246 -4.60 1.36 20.29
N PRO A 247 -5.53 0.57 20.85
CA PRO A 247 -6.21 0.90 22.11
C PRO A 247 -5.31 0.93 23.34
N SER A 248 -4.18 0.22 23.29
CA SER A 248 -3.23 0.10 24.39
C SER A 248 -1.79 0.20 23.90
N ASN A 249 -0.91 0.54 24.82
CA ASN A 249 0.53 0.51 24.64
C ASN A 249 1.11 -0.66 25.45
N MET A 250 2.10 -1.36 24.90
CA MET A 250 2.90 -2.32 25.64
C MET A 250 4.15 -1.64 26.19
N VAL A 251 4.21 -1.49 27.51
CA VAL A 251 5.35 -0.88 28.21
C VAL A 251 5.87 -1.87 29.25
N ASN A 252 7.12 -2.30 29.11
CA ASN A 252 7.76 -3.27 30.03
C ASN A 252 6.93 -4.56 30.23
N GLY A 253 6.31 -5.06 29.16
CA GLY A 253 5.48 -6.27 29.19
C GLY A 253 4.09 -6.08 29.84
N GLN A 254 3.70 -4.85 30.15
CA GLN A 254 2.38 -4.53 30.70
C GLN A 254 1.58 -3.66 29.72
N LEU A 255 0.29 -3.95 29.62
CA LEU A 255 -0.65 -3.13 28.88
C LEU A 255 -0.95 -1.85 29.66
N SER A 256 -0.85 -0.73 28.96
CA SER A 256 -1.26 0.59 29.44
C SER A 256 -2.26 1.18 28.45
N ASN A 257 -3.35 1.75 28.94
CA ASN A 257 -4.37 2.35 28.08
C ASN A 257 -3.78 3.46 27.21
N ASN A 258 -4.00 3.39 25.90
CA ASN A 258 -3.61 4.45 24.98
C ASN A 258 -4.72 5.51 24.93
N THR A 259 -4.51 6.64 25.60
CA THR A 259 -5.44 7.77 25.59
C THR A 259 -5.54 8.44 24.23
N TRP A 260 -4.60 8.18 23.32
CA TRP A 260 -4.53 8.74 21.97
C TRP A 260 -4.95 7.75 20.88
N SER A 261 -5.58 6.64 21.25
CA SER A 261 -5.98 5.61 20.29
C SER A 261 -6.93 6.13 19.22
N TRP A 262 -6.78 5.62 18.00
CA TRP A 262 -7.67 5.94 16.89
C TRP A 262 -9.09 5.42 17.10
N ASN A 263 -9.27 4.37 17.92
CA ASN A 263 -10.60 3.93 18.30
C ASN A 263 -11.33 4.91 19.25
N ASN A 264 -10.73 6.04 19.61
CA ASN A 264 -11.47 7.13 20.26
C ASN A 264 -12.54 7.75 19.35
N ASN A 265 -12.36 7.70 18.03
CA ASN A 265 -13.22 8.40 17.05
C ASN A 265 -13.66 7.51 15.87
N ALA A 266 -13.33 6.22 15.89
CA ALA A 266 -13.63 5.29 14.80
C ALA A 266 -13.76 3.86 15.34
N ASN A 267 -14.52 3.04 14.63
CA ASN A 267 -14.39 1.60 14.74
C ASN A 267 -13.17 1.18 13.93
N VAL A 268 -12.21 0.47 14.53
CA VAL A 268 -10.95 0.16 13.86
C VAL A 268 -10.82 -1.34 13.62
N LEU A 269 -10.66 -1.72 12.35
CA LEU A 269 -10.40 -3.07 11.89
C LEU A 269 -8.92 -3.17 11.49
N TYR A 270 -8.13 -3.84 12.33
CA TYR A 270 -6.74 -4.21 12.09
C TYR A 270 -6.70 -5.56 11.39
N ILE A 271 -6.01 -5.66 10.26
CA ILE A 271 -5.89 -6.91 9.49
C ILE A 271 -4.42 -7.24 9.28
N ASP A 272 -4.04 -8.47 9.60
CA ASP A 272 -2.73 -9.00 9.28
C ASP A 272 -2.71 -9.39 7.81
N ASN A 273 -1.87 -8.71 7.03
CA ASN A 273 -1.67 -8.96 5.61
C ASN A 273 -0.41 -9.85 5.43
N PRO A 274 -0.45 -10.92 4.61
CA PRO A 274 0.71 -11.76 4.32
C PRO A 274 1.89 -11.01 3.67
#